data_AF-A0A5C3P7J0-F1
#
_entry.id   AF-A0A5C3P7J0-F1
#
_cell.length_a   1.000
_cell.length_b   1.000
_cell.length_c   1.000
_cell.angle_alpha   90.00
_cell.angle_beta   90.00
_cell.angle_gamma   90.00
#
_symmetry.space_group_name_H-M   'P 1'
#
loop_
_entity.id
_entity.type
_entity.pdbx_description
1 polymer ?
#
loop_
_entity_poly.entity_id
_entity_poly.type
_entity_poly.pdbx_seq_one_letter_code
_entity_poly.pdbx_strand_id
1 'polypeptide(L)'
;MRTLERGDLPGQGPLQDWEDINKMNVDAHIYGGNGQHAHVRMHLPRDENYEEARMTMLCMFMDLKHSKPWTCEFCNEPARETQMQTVPYVFFPICRLPVYMHHVCNMDKPACQAALKAAHDRINRAHRGIMGPHPPPIAKPPGEVYPLSASCANCKTEESANVDDMKRCGGCKVTRYCSAKCQKEDWPRHKFACKATKSAEFDGWPN
;
A
#
# COMPACT_ATOMS: atom_id res chain seq x y z
N MET A 1 27.98 -24.31 3.85
CA MET A 1 26.79 -25.14 3.55
C MET A 1 25.59 -24.54 4.27
N ARG A 2 24.66 -23.90 3.54
CA ARG A 2 23.22 -23.81 3.89
C ARG A 2 22.48 -22.92 2.87
N THR A 3 21.52 -23.59 2.21
CA THR A 3 20.24 -23.07 1.71
C THR A 3 20.21 -22.15 0.49
N LEU A 4 20.81 -22.56 -0.63
CA LEU A 4 20.31 -22.20 -1.97
C LEU A 4 20.40 -23.38 -2.95
N GLU A 5 20.22 -24.61 -2.46
CA GLU A 5 19.75 -25.71 -3.30
C GLU A 5 18.22 -25.67 -3.20
N ARG A 6 17.50 -25.07 -4.16
CA ARG A 6 16.04 -25.15 -4.38
C ARG A 6 15.64 -24.01 -5.33
N GLY A 7 14.94 -24.32 -6.42
CA GLY A 7 14.65 -23.42 -7.54
C GLY A 7 14.11 -22.03 -7.19
N ASP A 8 14.08 -21.16 -8.17
CA ASP A 8 13.99 -19.69 -8.05
C ASP A 8 12.93 -19.16 -7.06
N LEU A 9 13.25 -18.06 -6.38
CA LEU A 9 12.30 -17.33 -5.55
C LEU A 9 11.15 -16.78 -6.43
N PRO A 10 9.92 -16.62 -5.91
CA PRO A 10 8.79 -16.10 -6.69
C PRO A 10 9.07 -14.79 -7.46
N GLY A 11 9.94 -13.91 -6.92
CA GLY A 11 10.31 -12.64 -7.56
C GLY A 11 11.48 -12.68 -8.55
N GLN A 12 12.06 -13.85 -8.84
CA GLN A 12 13.24 -14.00 -9.72
C GLN A 12 12.90 -14.34 -11.18
N GLY A 13 11.63 -14.24 -11.57
CA GLY A 13 11.20 -14.48 -12.95
C GLY A 13 11.74 -13.47 -13.96
N PRO A 14 11.54 -13.73 -15.27
CA PRO A 14 11.93 -12.83 -16.37
C PRO A 14 11.23 -11.47 -16.26
N LEU A 15 11.73 -10.46 -16.99
CA LEU A 15 11.12 -9.13 -17.06
C LEU A 15 9.71 -9.22 -17.65
N GLN A 16 8.74 -8.58 -17.01
CA GLN A 16 7.36 -8.50 -17.45
C GLN A 16 7.11 -7.23 -18.27
N ASP A 17 6.04 -7.21 -19.08
CA ASP A 17 5.73 -6.12 -20.01
C ASP A 17 5.54 -4.74 -19.35
N TRP A 18 5.14 -4.69 -18.08
CA TRP A 18 4.95 -3.45 -17.34
C TRP A 18 6.21 -2.99 -16.60
N GLU A 19 7.23 -3.85 -16.50
CA GLU A 19 8.44 -3.59 -15.74
C GLU A 19 9.49 -2.86 -16.58
N ASP A 20 10.31 -2.03 -15.94
CA ASP A 20 11.48 -1.40 -16.53
C ASP A 20 12.73 -1.86 -15.76
N ILE A 21 13.71 -2.40 -16.48
CA ILE A 21 14.95 -2.91 -15.90
C ILE A 21 15.79 -1.83 -15.22
N ASN A 22 15.61 -0.57 -15.59
CA ASN A 22 16.33 0.58 -15.02
C ASN A 22 15.54 1.25 -13.88
N LYS A 23 14.41 0.68 -13.46
CA LYS A 23 13.55 1.19 -12.40
C LYS A 23 13.44 0.20 -11.27
N MET A 24 13.00 0.70 -10.12
CA MET A 24 12.39 -0.14 -9.11
C MET A 24 10.92 -0.33 -9.46
N ASN A 25 10.54 -1.58 -9.71
CA ASN A 25 9.20 -1.98 -10.12
C ASN A 25 8.39 -2.30 -8.87
N VAL A 26 7.48 -1.41 -8.51
CA VAL A 26 6.61 -1.60 -7.35
C VAL A 26 5.33 -2.27 -7.79
N ASP A 27 5.03 -3.39 -7.16
CA ASP A 27 3.82 -4.17 -7.39
C ASP A 27 2.96 -4.15 -6.11
N ALA A 28 2.04 -3.19 -6.01
CA ALA A 28 1.28 -2.95 -4.79
C ALA A 28 -0.11 -3.56 -4.84
N HIS A 29 -0.38 -4.51 -3.94
CA HIS A 29 -1.70 -5.07 -3.69
C HIS A 29 -2.26 -4.50 -2.39
N ILE A 30 -3.45 -3.94 -2.46
CA ILE A 30 -4.09 -3.24 -1.34
C ILE A 30 -5.40 -3.95 -1.02
N TYR A 31 -5.61 -4.31 0.25
CA TYR A 31 -6.73 -5.11 0.71
C TYR A 31 -7.58 -4.34 1.72
N GLY A 32 -8.89 -4.53 1.63
CA GLY A 32 -9.88 -4.06 2.59
C GLY A 32 -10.94 -5.13 2.86
N GLY A 33 -11.95 -4.76 3.62
CA GLY A 33 -13.03 -5.67 4.01
C GLY A 33 -13.91 -6.09 2.83
N ASN A 34 -14.66 -7.17 2.98
CA ASN A 34 -15.62 -7.66 1.99
C ASN A 34 -15.07 -7.85 0.56
N GLY A 35 -13.80 -8.22 0.42
CA GLY A 35 -13.17 -8.46 -0.88
C GLY A 35 -12.72 -7.19 -1.62
N GLN A 36 -12.73 -6.03 -0.97
CA GLN A 36 -12.13 -4.81 -1.51
C GLN A 36 -10.66 -5.04 -1.84
N HIS A 37 -10.28 -4.77 -3.09
CA HIS A 37 -8.92 -4.94 -3.56
C HIS A 37 -8.53 -3.82 -4.54
N ALA A 38 -7.28 -3.39 -4.47
CA ALA A 38 -6.71 -2.55 -5.50
C ALA A 38 -5.32 -3.04 -5.88
N HIS A 39 -5.01 -2.94 -7.17
CA HIS A 39 -3.71 -3.29 -7.73
C HIS A 39 -3.09 -2.05 -8.36
N VAL A 40 -1.97 -1.59 -7.82
CA VAL A 40 -1.30 -0.37 -8.25
C VAL A 40 0.13 -0.69 -8.64
N ARG A 41 0.49 -0.43 -9.89
CA ARG A 41 1.85 -0.60 -10.40
C ARG A 41 2.54 0.74 -10.53
N MET A 42 3.80 0.80 -10.12
CA MET A 42 4.57 2.05 -10.10
C MET A 42 6.01 1.82 -10.54
N HIS A 43 6.60 2.86 -11.13
CA HIS A 43 8.04 2.92 -11.38
C HIS A 43 8.65 4.01 -10.51
N LEU A 44 9.56 3.59 -9.64
CA LEU A 44 10.38 4.48 -8.83
C LEU A 44 11.81 4.52 -9.37
N PRO A 45 12.61 5.54 -9.01
CA PRO A 45 14.05 5.49 -9.20
C PRO A 45 14.58 4.15 -8.69
N ARG A 46 15.47 3.51 -9.47
CA ARG A 46 16.08 2.25 -9.05
C ARG A 46 16.88 2.51 -7.78
N ASP A 47 16.55 1.75 -6.74
CA ASP A 47 17.25 1.77 -5.47
C ASP A 47 17.39 0.31 -5.00
N GLU A 48 18.62 -0.12 -4.84
CA GLU A 48 18.95 -1.49 -4.41
C GLU A 48 19.03 -1.58 -2.88
N ASN A 49 18.95 -0.43 -2.18
CA ASN A 49 18.80 -0.38 -0.74
C ASN A 49 17.33 -0.57 -0.35
N TYR A 50 17.04 -1.71 0.26
CA TYR A 50 15.69 -2.08 0.66
C TYR A 50 15.05 -1.11 1.66
N GLU A 51 15.79 -0.57 2.61
CA GLU A 51 15.21 0.34 3.60
C GLU A 51 14.85 1.68 2.97
N GLU A 52 15.67 2.22 2.07
CA GLU A 52 15.35 3.45 1.33
C GLU A 52 14.17 3.24 0.38
N ALA A 53 14.11 2.09 -0.30
CA ALA A 53 12.95 1.69 -1.10
C ALA A 53 11.66 1.62 -0.27
N ARG A 54 11.73 0.99 0.91
CA ARG A 54 10.61 0.86 1.85
C ARG A 54 10.17 2.23 2.38
N MET A 55 11.12 3.11 2.73
CA MET A 55 10.84 4.48 3.17
C MET A 55 10.21 5.33 2.06
N THR A 56 10.66 5.17 0.82
CA THR A 56 10.05 5.84 -0.34
C THR A 56 8.58 5.43 -0.49
N MET A 57 8.28 4.14 -0.36
CA MET A 57 6.89 3.66 -0.35
C MET A 57 6.08 4.20 0.82
N LEU A 58 6.68 4.30 2.01
CA LEU A 58 6.03 4.93 3.18
C LEU A 58 5.69 6.40 2.92
N CYS A 59 6.52 7.18 2.21
CA CYS A 59 6.18 8.56 1.86
C CYS A 59 4.97 8.66 0.92
N MET A 60 4.72 7.64 0.10
CA MET A 60 3.62 7.58 -0.86
C MET A 60 2.34 6.95 -0.28
N PHE A 61 2.40 6.41 0.95
CA PHE A 61 1.30 5.62 1.51
C PHE A 61 -0.02 6.39 1.59
N MET A 62 0.03 7.72 1.79
CA MET A 62 -1.16 8.57 1.88
C MET A 62 -1.96 8.60 0.58
N ASP A 63 -1.28 8.53 -0.57
CA ASP A 63 -1.94 8.50 -1.88
C ASP A 63 -2.74 7.21 -2.07
N LEU A 64 -2.23 6.11 -1.53
CA LEU A 64 -2.86 4.80 -1.58
C LEU A 64 -3.96 4.66 -0.53
N LYS A 65 -3.74 5.20 0.68
CA LYS A 65 -4.71 5.17 1.78
C LYS A 65 -6.05 5.80 1.37
N HIS A 66 -5.98 6.96 0.72
CA HIS A 66 -7.16 7.79 0.40
C HIS A 66 -7.79 7.48 -0.97
N SER A 67 -7.52 6.30 -1.53
CA SER A 67 -7.88 5.92 -2.90
C SER A 67 -9.35 5.47 -3.10
N LYS A 68 -9.97 4.94 -2.04
CA LYS A 68 -11.35 4.41 -2.00
C LYS A 68 -11.92 4.46 -0.57
N PRO A 69 -13.24 4.29 -0.36
CA PRO A 69 -13.82 4.18 0.96
C PRO A 69 -13.56 2.77 1.52
N TRP A 70 -12.35 2.58 2.03
CA TRP A 70 -11.87 1.30 2.53
C TRP A 70 -12.51 0.94 3.88
N THR A 71 -12.87 -0.33 4.02
CA THR A 71 -13.17 -0.96 5.30
C THR A 71 -11.99 -1.82 5.74
N CYS A 72 -11.94 -2.12 7.04
CA CYS A 72 -10.95 -2.98 7.65
C CYS A 72 -11.02 -4.36 7.01
N GLU A 73 -9.90 -4.85 6.51
CA GLU A 73 -9.77 -6.18 5.92
C GLU A 73 -10.24 -7.29 6.87
N PHE A 74 -10.08 -7.09 8.18
CA PHE A 74 -10.27 -8.14 9.17
C PHE A 74 -11.62 -8.11 9.90
N CYS A 75 -12.26 -6.94 10.02
CA CYS A 75 -13.53 -6.79 10.74
C CYS A 75 -14.61 -6.00 9.99
N ASN A 76 -14.31 -5.49 8.80
CA ASN A 76 -15.22 -4.72 7.96
C ASN A 76 -15.71 -3.36 8.51
N GLU A 77 -15.25 -2.93 9.69
CA GLU A 77 -15.47 -1.56 10.16
C GLU A 77 -14.74 -0.53 9.29
N PRO A 78 -15.11 0.76 9.30
CA PRO A 78 -14.39 1.79 8.55
C PRO A 78 -12.88 1.81 8.88
N ALA A 79 -12.03 1.75 7.85
CA ALA A 79 -10.58 1.71 8.04
C ALA A 79 -10.01 3.09 8.34
N ARG A 80 -9.11 3.19 9.33
CA ARG A 80 -8.38 4.42 9.69
C ARG A 80 -6.87 4.29 9.56
N GLU A 81 -6.37 3.07 9.47
CA GLU A 81 -4.96 2.75 9.38
C GLU A 81 -4.66 1.93 8.13
N THR A 82 -3.41 1.97 7.71
CA THR A 82 -2.91 1.15 6.60
C THR A 82 -1.57 0.57 7.01
N GLN A 83 -1.49 -0.76 7.02
CA GLN A 83 -0.31 -1.50 7.42
C GLN A 83 0.35 -2.10 6.18
N MET A 84 1.64 -1.86 6.01
CA MET A 84 2.38 -2.22 4.79
C MET A 84 3.40 -3.31 5.09
N GLN A 85 3.41 -4.32 4.23
CA GLN A 85 4.36 -5.44 4.25
C GLN A 85 5.03 -5.53 2.89
N THR A 86 6.36 -5.44 2.87
CA THR A 86 7.15 -5.41 1.64
C THR A 86 8.04 -6.63 1.53
N VAL A 87 8.24 -7.10 0.29
CA VAL A 87 9.13 -8.22 0.01
C VAL A 87 10.44 -7.68 -0.56
N PRO A 88 11.60 -7.98 0.05
CA PRO A 88 12.87 -7.38 -0.33
C PRO A 88 13.45 -8.06 -1.58
N TYR A 89 12.93 -7.75 -2.77
CA TYR A 89 13.46 -8.23 -4.06
C TYR A 89 14.27 -7.18 -4.81
N VAL A 90 14.60 -6.07 -4.16
CA VAL A 90 15.28 -4.92 -4.76
C VAL A 90 16.75 -5.19 -5.12
N PHE A 91 17.37 -6.18 -4.50
CA PHE A 91 18.77 -6.58 -4.74
C PHE A 91 18.96 -7.60 -5.86
N PHE A 92 17.88 -7.93 -6.59
CA PHE A 92 17.95 -8.80 -7.78
C PHE A 92 18.18 -7.98 -9.07
N PRO A 93 18.64 -8.62 -10.17
CA PRO A 93 18.91 -7.92 -11.43
C PRO A 93 17.73 -7.08 -11.91
N ILE A 94 16.52 -7.65 -11.82
CA ILE A 94 15.27 -6.92 -11.97
C ILE A 94 14.84 -6.45 -10.58
N CYS A 95 14.96 -5.15 -10.34
CA CYS A 95 14.63 -4.54 -9.06
C CYS A 95 13.11 -4.53 -8.88
N ARG A 96 12.61 -5.39 -7.99
CA ARG A 96 11.18 -5.53 -7.67
C ARG A 96 10.91 -5.22 -6.21
N LEU A 97 9.79 -4.57 -5.95
CA LEU A 97 9.27 -4.35 -4.61
C LEU A 97 7.79 -4.73 -4.57
N PRO A 98 7.45 -6.01 -4.35
CA PRO A 98 6.10 -6.40 -4.00
C PRO A 98 5.69 -5.74 -2.67
N VAL A 99 4.52 -5.14 -2.67
CA VAL A 99 3.96 -4.42 -1.52
C VAL A 99 2.55 -4.95 -1.24
N TYR A 100 2.31 -5.41 -0.03
CA TYR A 100 1.01 -5.81 0.47
C TYR A 100 0.54 -4.78 1.50
N MET A 101 -0.55 -4.10 1.21
CA MET A 101 -1.12 -3.06 2.07
C MET A 101 -2.46 -3.54 2.61
N HIS A 102 -2.62 -3.44 3.93
CA HIS A 102 -3.80 -3.90 4.65
C HIS A 102 -4.49 -2.69 5.27
N HIS A 103 -5.72 -2.39 4.87
CA HIS A 103 -6.53 -1.37 5.54
C HIS A 103 -7.10 -1.93 6.84
N VAL A 104 -6.90 -1.21 7.94
CA VAL A 104 -7.26 -1.65 9.30
C VAL A 104 -8.08 -0.59 10.02
N CYS A 105 -9.05 -1.01 10.82
CA CYS A 105 -9.89 -0.10 11.61
C CYS A 105 -9.10 0.62 12.72
N ASN A 106 -8.37 -0.13 13.54
CA ASN A 106 -7.55 0.36 14.64
C ASN A 106 -6.53 -0.73 15.02
N MET A 107 -5.23 -0.40 15.00
CA MET A 107 -4.18 -1.31 15.40
C MET A 107 -4.07 -1.50 16.92
N ASP A 108 -4.87 -0.84 17.74
CA ASP A 108 -4.99 -1.16 19.17
C ASP A 108 -5.88 -2.40 19.43
N LYS A 109 -6.64 -2.87 18.42
CA LYS A 109 -7.55 -4.02 18.55
C LYS A 109 -6.80 -5.35 18.43
N PRO A 110 -6.75 -6.21 19.48
CA PRO A 110 -5.97 -7.46 19.45
C PRO A 110 -6.36 -8.40 18.31
N ALA A 111 -7.65 -8.49 17.97
CA ALA A 111 -8.12 -9.34 16.87
C ALA A 111 -7.57 -8.89 15.51
N CYS A 112 -7.52 -7.58 15.25
CA CYS A 112 -6.98 -7.03 13.99
C CYS A 112 -5.45 -7.17 13.94
N GLN A 113 -4.75 -6.97 15.07
CA GLN A 113 -3.31 -7.23 15.16
C GLN A 113 -2.98 -8.68 14.85
N ALA A 114 -3.71 -9.64 15.44
CA ALA A 114 -3.50 -11.06 15.21
C ALA A 114 -3.77 -11.45 13.74
N ALA A 115 -4.82 -10.89 13.13
CA ALA A 115 -5.15 -11.13 11.73
C ALA A 115 -4.08 -10.56 10.77
N LEU A 116 -3.56 -9.36 11.03
CA LEU A 116 -2.46 -8.78 10.26
C LEU A 116 -1.19 -9.64 10.35
N LYS A 117 -0.86 -10.13 11.55
CA LYS A 117 0.26 -11.06 11.74
C LYS A 117 0.05 -12.35 10.93
N ALA A 118 -1.16 -12.90 10.93
CA ALA A 118 -1.47 -14.08 10.13
C ALA A 118 -1.36 -13.80 8.61
N ALA A 119 -1.70 -12.58 8.16
CA ALA A 119 -1.45 -12.15 6.77
C ALA A 119 0.05 -12.12 6.46
N HIS A 120 0.87 -11.53 7.34
CA HIS A 120 2.35 -11.54 7.21
C HIS A 120 2.89 -12.96 7.09
N ASP A 121 2.48 -13.85 7.98
CA ASP A 121 2.98 -15.22 8.01
C ASP A 121 2.61 -16.00 6.74
N ARG A 122 1.47 -15.69 6.12
CA ARG A 122 1.06 -16.26 4.82
C ARG A 122 1.90 -15.73 3.67
N ILE A 123 2.08 -14.41 3.58
CA ILE A 123 2.90 -13.77 2.55
C ILE A 123 4.35 -14.25 2.67
N ASN A 124 4.92 -14.22 3.88
CA ASN A 124 6.27 -14.66 4.12
C ASN A 124 6.48 -16.14 3.74
N ARG A 125 5.49 -17.02 4.02
CA ARG A 125 5.54 -18.42 3.56
C ARG A 125 5.56 -18.53 2.04
N ALA A 126 4.72 -17.75 1.34
CA ALA A 126 4.70 -17.72 -0.12
C ALA A 126 6.05 -17.27 -0.70
N HIS A 127 6.72 -16.32 -0.03
CA HIS A 127 8.05 -15.82 -0.38
C HIS A 127 9.20 -16.58 0.30
N ARG A 128 8.96 -17.82 0.74
CA ARG A 128 9.97 -18.74 1.31
C ARG A 128 10.76 -18.18 2.51
N GLY A 129 10.13 -17.34 3.33
CA GLY A 129 10.70 -16.85 4.58
C GLY A 129 11.54 -15.58 4.45
N ILE A 130 11.68 -15.00 3.25
CA ILE A 130 12.61 -13.89 2.99
C ILE A 130 12.27 -12.60 3.77
N MET A 131 11.02 -12.42 4.18
CA MET A 131 10.60 -11.23 4.94
C MET A 131 10.97 -11.32 6.43
N GLY A 132 11.31 -12.50 6.93
CA GLY A 132 11.56 -12.72 8.35
C GLY A 132 10.28 -12.65 9.21
N PRO A 133 10.44 -12.63 10.55
CA PRO A 133 9.30 -12.57 11.47
C PRO A 133 8.53 -11.24 11.33
N HIS A 134 7.23 -11.28 11.60
CA HIS A 134 6.43 -10.05 11.66
C HIS A 134 6.99 -9.12 12.75
N PRO A 135 7.34 -7.85 12.42
CA PRO A 135 7.84 -6.93 13.43
C PRO A 135 6.77 -6.65 14.49
N PRO A 136 7.17 -6.29 15.72
CA PRO A 136 6.23 -5.87 16.74
C PRO A 136 5.47 -4.62 16.27
N PRO A 137 4.16 -4.50 16.56
CA PRO A 137 3.40 -3.32 16.20
C PRO A 137 3.93 -2.10 16.95
N ILE A 138 4.12 -0.99 16.23
CA ILE A 138 4.42 0.30 16.84
C ILE A 138 3.12 0.84 17.44
N ALA A 139 3.12 1.09 18.74
CA ALA A 139 1.96 1.62 19.43
C ALA A 139 1.62 3.02 18.92
N LYS A 140 0.33 3.25 18.64
CA LYS A 140 -0.20 4.57 18.35
C LYS A 140 -0.15 5.43 19.62
N PRO A 141 0.11 6.75 19.51
CA PRO A 141 0.01 7.64 20.65
C PRO A 141 -1.36 7.54 21.36
N PRO A 142 -1.40 7.58 22.70
CA PRO A 142 -2.65 7.46 23.45
C PRO A 142 -3.67 8.51 23.05
N GLY A 143 -4.90 8.08 22.75
CA GLY A 143 -6.02 8.96 22.39
C GLY A 143 -6.01 9.47 20.94
N GLU A 144 -5.00 9.12 20.14
CA GLU A 144 -4.95 9.55 18.74
C GLU A 144 -5.96 8.77 17.88
N VAL A 145 -6.70 9.50 17.05
CA VAL A 145 -7.65 8.95 16.09
C VAL A 145 -7.20 9.36 14.70
N TYR A 146 -6.73 8.38 13.93
CA TYR A 146 -6.34 8.64 12.56
C TYR A 146 -7.56 8.88 11.65
N PRO A 147 -7.40 9.70 10.60
CA PRO A 147 -8.46 9.95 9.63
C PRO A 147 -8.94 8.67 8.94
N LEU A 148 -10.23 8.61 8.62
CA LEU A 148 -10.80 7.57 7.76
C LEU A 148 -10.02 7.47 6.44
N SER A 149 -9.80 6.25 5.97
CA SER A 149 -9.25 5.98 4.63
C SER A 149 -10.18 6.51 3.53
N ALA A 150 -11.47 6.61 3.83
CA ALA A 150 -12.46 7.22 2.94
C ALA A 150 -12.32 8.74 2.78
N SER A 151 -11.63 9.44 3.69
CA SER A 151 -11.53 10.91 3.70
C SER A 151 -10.62 11.46 2.59
N CYS A 152 -10.68 12.79 2.42
CA CYS A 152 -9.86 13.54 1.48
C CYS A 152 -8.37 13.40 1.82
N ALA A 153 -7.53 13.16 0.81
CA ALA A 153 -6.08 13.06 1.03
C ALA A 153 -5.45 14.36 1.57
N ASN A 154 -6.06 15.52 1.29
CA ASN A 154 -5.59 16.82 1.77
C ASN A 154 -6.15 17.18 3.14
N CYS A 155 -7.46 17.45 3.23
CA CYS A 155 -8.06 18.00 4.45
C CYS A 155 -8.32 16.95 5.54
N LYS A 156 -8.40 15.66 5.18
CA LYS A 156 -8.48 14.52 6.10
C LYS A 156 -9.62 14.60 7.14
N THR A 157 -10.67 15.37 6.84
CA THR A 157 -11.80 15.55 7.77
C THR A 157 -12.80 14.41 7.64
N GLU A 158 -13.54 14.12 8.71
CA GLU A 158 -14.58 13.08 8.69
C GLU A 158 -15.73 13.45 7.74
N GLU A 159 -16.10 14.73 7.64
CA GLU A 159 -17.13 15.20 6.71
C GLU A 159 -16.74 14.92 5.27
N SER A 160 -15.45 15.03 4.95
CA SER A 160 -14.96 14.73 3.62
C SER A 160 -15.13 13.25 3.25
N ALA A 161 -15.16 12.34 4.23
CA ALA A 161 -15.42 10.92 3.98
C ALA A 161 -16.85 10.64 3.48
N ASN A 162 -17.78 11.56 3.73
CA ASN A 162 -19.19 11.45 3.34
C ASN A 162 -19.51 12.20 2.03
N VAL A 163 -18.50 12.68 1.32
CA VAL A 163 -18.70 13.31 0.00
C VAL A 163 -18.83 12.21 -1.05
N ASP A 164 -20.06 11.96 -1.50
CA ASP A 164 -20.41 10.90 -2.45
C ASP A 164 -19.55 10.95 -3.73
N ASP A 165 -19.27 12.16 -4.23
CA ASP A 165 -18.63 12.40 -5.53
C ASP A 165 -17.18 12.91 -5.44
N MET A 166 -16.40 12.39 -4.49
CA MET A 166 -14.97 12.69 -4.42
C MET A 166 -14.28 12.41 -5.76
N LYS A 167 -13.57 13.41 -6.28
CA LYS A 167 -12.87 13.29 -7.55
C LYS A 167 -11.49 12.68 -7.34
N ARG A 168 -11.15 11.72 -8.21
CA ARG A 168 -9.80 11.17 -8.33
C ARG A 168 -8.90 12.16 -9.04
N CYS A 169 -7.62 12.14 -8.69
CA CYS A 169 -6.60 12.84 -9.47
C CYS A 169 -6.65 12.34 -10.93
N GLY A 170 -6.81 13.26 -11.89
CA GLY A 170 -6.87 12.89 -13.31
C GLY A 170 -5.59 12.28 -13.87
N GLY A 171 -4.44 12.50 -13.20
CA GLY A 171 -3.15 11.94 -13.59
C GLY A 171 -3.01 10.47 -13.19
N CYS A 172 -2.91 10.19 -11.88
CA CYS A 172 -2.68 8.83 -11.40
C CYS A 172 -3.95 7.98 -11.29
N LYS A 173 -5.14 8.60 -11.23
CA LYS A 173 -6.44 7.93 -11.00
C LYS A 173 -6.55 7.16 -9.67
N VAL A 174 -5.67 7.44 -8.71
CA VAL A 174 -5.64 6.79 -7.39
C VAL A 174 -6.17 7.72 -6.29
N THR A 175 -5.42 8.75 -5.91
CA THR A 175 -5.74 9.64 -4.79
C THR A 175 -7.03 10.43 -5.01
N ARG A 176 -7.84 10.60 -3.96
CA ARG A 176 -9.13 11.31 -4.02
C ARG A 176 -9.17 12.59 -3.19
N TYR A 177 -9.97 13.55 -3.67
CA TYR A 177 -10.13 14.87 -3.07
C TYR A 177 -11.60 15.30 -3.03
N CYS A 178 -11.99 16.03 -1.98
CA CYS A 178 -13.32 16.63 -1.87
C CYS A 178 -13.51 17.87 -2.76
N SER A 179 -12.42 18.48 -3.24
CA SER A 179 -12.49 19.68 -4.08
C SER A 179 -11.22 19.86 -4.91
N ALA A 180 -11.34 20.62 -6.00
CA ALA A 180 -10.18 21.05 -6.81
C ALA A 180 -9.19 21.90 -5.99
N LYS A 181 -9.67 22.64 -4.97
CA LYS A 181 -8.82 23.37 -4.03
C LYS A 181 -7.92 22.41 -3.26
N CYS A 182 -8.50 21.37 -2.64
CA CYS A 182 -7.74 20.36 -1.91
C CYS A 182 -6.73 19.63 -2.78
N GLN A 183 -7.06 19.33 -4.04
CA GLN A 183 -6.11 18.73 -4.98
C GLN A 183 -4.92 19.66 -5.27
N LYS A 184 -5.17 20.96 -5.50
CA LYS A 184 -4.10 21.94 -5.78
C LYS A 184 -3.18 22.14 -4.59
N GLU A 185 -3.74 22.20 -3.38
CA GLU A 185 -2.99 22.36 -2.13
C GLU A 185 -2.11 21.15 -1.81
N ASP A 186 -2.59 19.93 -2.10
CA ASP A 186 -1.85 18.69 -1.88
C ASP A 186 -0.79 18.40 -2.96
N TRP A 187 -0.80 19.13 -4.07
CA TRP A 187 0.07 18.87 -5.22
C TRP A 187 1.57 18.78 -4.88
N PRO A 188 2.17 19.66 -4.05
CA PRO A 188 3.58 19.55 -3.69
C PRO A 188 3.96 18.18 -3.11
N ARG A 189 3.07 17.57 -2.31
CA ARG A 189 3.23 16.24 -1.74
C ARG A 189 2.90 15.14 -2.76
N HIS A 190 1.74 15.25 -3.42
CA HIS A 190 1.21 14.24 -4.33
C HIS A 190 2.02 14.06 -5.62
N LYS A 191 2.68 15.11 -6.12
CA LYS A 191 3.35 15.14 -7.43
C LYS A 191 4.31 13.97 -7.65
N PHE A 192 5.04 13.56 -6.61
CA PHE A 192 5.96 12.42 -6.71
C PHE A 192 5.21 11.11 -6.95
N ALA A 193 4.27 10.77 -6.07
CA ALA A 193 3.45 9.56 -6.19
C ALA A 193 2.67 9.55 -7.52
N CYS A 194 2.10 10.69 -7.90
CA CYS A 194 1.33 10.83 -9.13
C CYS A 194 2.11 10.44 -10.39
N LYS A 195 3.41 10.79 -10.44
CA LYS A 195 4.28 10.49 -11.60
C LYS A 195 4.80 9.06 -11.59
N ALA A 196 4.93 8.46 -10.40
CA ALA A 196 5.38 7.09 -10.23
C ALA A 196 4.31 6.08 -10.67
N THR A 197 3.02 6.37 -10.41
CA THR A 197 1.90 5.48 -10.75
C THR A 197 1.79 5.25 -12.27
N LYS A 198 1.70 3.98 -12.67
CA LYS A 198 1.54 3.55 -14.06
C LYS A 198 0.14 3.00 -14.35
N SER A 199 -0.38 2.17 -13.44
CA SER A 199 -1.74 1.67 -13.51
C SER A 199 -2.33 1.52 -12.13
N ALA A 200 -3.66 1.54 -12.07
CA ALA A 200 -4.43 1.32 -10.87
C ALA A 200 -5.76 0.65 -11.24
N GLU A 201 -5.96 -0.54 -10.69
CA GLU A 201 -7.17 -1.35 -10.84
C GLU A 201 -7.85 -1.46 -9.47
N PHE A 202 -9.18 -1.49 -9.45
CA PHE A 202 -9.97 -1.47 -8.22
C PHE A 202 -11.15 -2.44 -8.36
N ASP A 203 -11.26 -3.38 -7.43
CA ASP A 203 -12.24 -4.45 -7.43
C ASP A 203 -12.91 -4.59 -6.06
N GLY A 204 -14.11 -5.19 -6.01
CA GLY A 204 -14.77 -5.48 -4.74
C GLY A 204 -15.54 -4.30 -4.11
N TRP A 205 -15.87 -3.27 -4.89
CA TRP A 205 -16.93 -2.31 -4.52
C TRP A 205 -18.19 -2.59 -5.34
N PRO A 206 -19.39 -2.42 -4.75
CA PRO A 206 -20.62 -2.42 -5.54
C PRO A 206 -20.56 -1.30 -6.60
N ASN A 207 -20.98 -1.63 -7.81
CA ASN A 207 -21.14 -0.68 -8.92
C ASN A 207 -22.21 0.37 -8.60
#